data_AF-A0A1I1NK96-F1
#
_entry.id   AF-A0A1I1NK96-F1
#
_cell.length_a   1.000
_cell.length_b   1.000
_cell.length_c   1.000
_cell.angle_alpha   90.00
_cell.angle_beta   90.00
_cell.angle_gamma   90.00
#
_symmetry.space_group_name_H-M   'P 1'
#
loop_
_entity.id
_entity.type
_entity.pdbx_description
1 polymer ?
#
loop_
_entity_poly.entity_id
_entity_poly.type
_entity_poly.pdbx_seq_one_letter_code
_entity_poly.pdbx_strand_id
1 'polypeptide(L)'
;MNTESRYVWHYTVGTPLAAIARSGRLRPAMAHGRPARPGEHDILWFSRNQQWDPSATQDDGLSEARHALSRAALHARFGLYRFGIAANDSRLLPWPTVTRVADIEVPDAMAMVAAGLRCGAAPTDWIGTLTEIPLSELRFEAWTGREWTTADLNELAAQLA
;
A
#
# COMPACT_ATOMS: atom_id res chain seq x y z
N MET A 1 19.46 -16.51 6.94
CA MET A 1 19.25 -15.09 6.58
C MET A 1 17.82 -14.99 6.07
N ASN A 2 16.93 -14.32 6.80
CA ASN A 2 15.48 -14.36 6.57
C ASN A 2 15.14 -13.70 5.23
N THR A 3 14.53 -14.43 4.31
CA THR A 3 14.19 -13.95 2.95
C THR A 3 13.17 -12.81 2.96
N GLU A 4 12.32 -12.74 3.99
CA GLU A 4 11.28 -11.72 4.16
C GLU A 4 11.85 -10.30 4.30
N SER A 5 12.99 -10.13 4.99
CA SER A 5 13.63 -8.82 5.19
C SER A 5 14.17 -8.19 3.89
N ARG A 6 14.04 -8.86 2.74
CA ARG A 6 14.47 -8.37 1.44
C ARG A 6 13.37 -7.62 0.68
N TYR A 7 12.13 -7.65 1.13
CA TYR A 7 11.00 -7.02 0.44
C TYR A 7 10.38 -5.89 1.26
N VAL A 8 9.85 -4.90 0.54
CA VAL A 8 8.88 -3.93 1.06
C VAL A 8 7.55 -4.10 0.34
N TRP A 9 6.46 -3.84 1.06
CA TRP A 9 5.14 -4.34 0.69
C TRP A 9 4.14 -3.21 0.47
N HIS A 10 3.48 -3.23 -0.69
CA HIS A 10 2.26 -2.47 -0.93
C HIS A 10 1.07 -3.33 -0.55
N TYR A 11 0.36 -2.96 0.51
CA TYR A 11 -0.81 -3.67 1.02
C TYR A 11 -2.09 -3.17 0.35
N THR A 12 -2.98 -4.07 -0.03
CA THR A 12 -4.27 -3.75 -0.66
C THR A 12 -5.37 -4.76 -0.28
N VAL A 13 -6.60 -4.44 -0.64
CA VAL A 13 -7.77 -5.33 -0.60
C VAL A 13 -8.12 -5.85 -2.01
N GLY A 14 -9.14 -6.70 -2.12
CA GLY A 14 -9.57 -7.32 -3.38
C GLY A 14 -10.16 -6.35 -4.41
N THR A 15 -10.80 -5.26 -3.98
CA THR A 15 -11.56 -4.36 -4.87
C THR A 15 -10.75 -3.77 -6.04
N PRO A 16 -9.49 -3.31 -5.89
CA PRO A 16 -8.70 -2.82 -7.02
C PRO A 16 -8.02 -3.91 -7.87
N LEU A 17 -8.04 -5.20 -7.45
CA LEU A 17 -7.20 -6.23 -8.07
C LEU A 17 -7.49 -6.45 -9.56
N ALA A 18 -8.76 -6.45 -9.97
CA ALA A 18 -9.11 -6.63 -11.38
C ALA A 18 -8.58 -5.47 -12.26
N ALA A 19 -8.60 -4.23 -11.73
CA ALA A 19 -8.06 -3.07 -12.43
C ALA A 19 -6.52 -3.12 -12.50
N ILE A 20 -5.87 -3.53 -11.41
CA ILE A 20 -4.41 -3.71 -11.34
C ILE A 20 -3.96 -4.82 -12.30
N ALA A 21 -4.63 -5.97 -12.31
CA ALA A 21 -4.31 -7.08 -13.20
C ALA A 21 -4.41 -6.65 -14.68
N ARG A 22 -5.49 -5.93 -15.03
CA ARG A 22 -5.71 -5.42 -16.39
C ARG A 22 -4.68 -4.40 -16.83
N SER A 23 -4.20 -3.54 -15.92
CA SER A 23 -3.16 -2.55 -16.26
C SER A 23 -1.77 -3.18 -16.39
N GLY A 24 -1.54 -4.34 -15.77
CA GLY A 24 -0.25 -4.99 -15.68
C GLY A 24 0.76 -4.23 -14.82
N ARG A 25 0.32 -3.21 -14.05
CA ARG A 25 1.20 -2.31 -13.28
C ARG A 25 0.56 -1.85 -11.98
N LEU A 26 1.36 -1.73 -10.92
CA LEU A 26 1.02 -0.89 -9.77
C LEU A 26 1.35 0.55 -10.09
N ARG A 27 0.39 1.44 -9.86
CA ARG A 27 0.52 2.87 -10.16
C ARG A 27 0.54 3.69 -8.87
N PRO A 28 1.31 4.78 -8.84
CA PRO A 28 1.13 5.80 -7.81
C PRO A 28 -0.32 6.25 -7.77
N ALA A 29 -0.82 6.46 -6.56
CA ALA A 29 -2.15 6.98 -6.34
C ALA A 29 -2.10 7.98 -5.19
N MET A 30 -2.98 8.97 -5.22
CA MET A 30 -3.19 9.88 -4.10
C MET A 30 -3.39 9.11 -2.79
N ALA A 31 -2.67 9.53 -1.74
CA ALA A 31 -3.02 9.12 -0.39
C ALA A 31 -4.42 9.64 -0.08
N HIS A 32 -5.33 8.74 0.28
CA HIS A 32 -6.76 9.05 0.39
C HIS A 32 -7.02 10.15 1.43
N GLY A 33 -7.84 11.15 1.06
CA GLY A 33 -8.30 12.20 1.98
C GLY A 33 -7.74 13.61 1.74
N ARG A 34 -6.91 13.82 0.71
CA ARG A 34 -6.38 15.14 0.35
C ARG A 34 -6.74 15.50 -1.11
N PRO A 35 -7.29 16.70 -1.38
CA PRO A 35 -7.42 17.18 -2.74
C PRO A 35 -6.02 17.36 -3.34
N ALA A 36 -5.80 16.84 -4.55
CA ALA A 36 -4.54 17.03 -5.27
C ALA A 36 -4.30 18.53 -5.47
N ARG A 37 -3.16 19.04 -5.00
CA ARG A 37 -2.76 20.43 -5.29
C ARG A 37 -1.97 20.47 -6.59
N PRO A 38 -2.03 21.58 -7.36
CA PRO A 38 -1.18 21.74 -8.54
C PRO A 38 0.29 21.56 -8.18
N GLY A 39 0.99 20.65 -8.87
CA GLY A 39 2.41 20.36 -8.63
C GLY A 39 2.69 19.11 -7.79
N GLU A 40 1.71 18.61 -7.05
CA GLU A 40 1.89 17.40 -6.25
C GLU A 40 1.85 16.15 -7.10
N HIS A 41 2.73 15.21 -6.77
CA HIS A 41 2.82 13.93 -7.45
C HIS A 41 2.31 12.80 -6.56
N ASP A 42 1.51 11.92 -7.15
CA ASP A 42 1.07 10.69 -6.51
C ASP A 42 2.26 9.81 -6.11
N ILE A 43 2.13 9.13 -4.97
CA ILE A 43 3.15 8.22 -4.46
C ILE A 43 2.58 6.80 -4.41
N LEU A 44 3.29 5.84 -4.99
CA LEU A 44 3.08 4.42 -4.73
C LEU A 44 3.80 4.06 -3.43
N TRP A 45 3.02 3.79 -2.38
CA TRP A 45 3.54 3.50 -1.04
C TRP A 45 3.83 2.02 -0.82
N PHE A 46 4.95 1.75 -0.14
CA PHE A 46 5.37 0.46 0.38
C PHE A 46 5.73 0.59 1.86
N SER A 47 5.70 -0.54 2.57
CA SER A 47 6.08 -0.64 3.97
C SER A 47 7.14 -1.71 4.21
N ARG A 48 8.10 -1.41 5.08
CA ARG A 48 9.05 -2.42 5.62
C ARG A 48 8.38 -3.39 6.59
N ASN A 49 7.18 -3.09 7.07
CA ASN A 49 6.46 -3.97 7.97
C ASN A 49 6.08 -5.26 7.24
N GLN A 50 6.58 -6.39 7.73
CA GLN A 50 6.42 -7.71 7.10
C GLN A 50 5.08 -8.39 7.46
N GLN A 51 4.37 -7.87 8.47
CA GLN A 51 3.13 -8.47 8.96
C GLN A 51 1.91 -7.76 8.39
N TRP A 52 1.81 -6.45 8.61
CA TRP A 52 0.73 -5.58 8.14
C TRP A 52 1.05 -4.14 8.53
N ASP A 53 0.96 -3.20 7.60
CA ASP A 53 1.02 -1.78 7.94
C ASP A 53 -0.38 -1.25 8.30
N PRO A 54 -0.62 -0.81 9.54
CA PRO A 54 -1.92 -0.28 9.94
C PRO A 54 -2.39 0.93 9.12
N SER A 55 -1.49 1.70 8.50
CA SER A 55 -1.88 2.82 7.64
C SER A 55 -2.46 2.39 6.29
N ALA A 56 -2.33 1.11 5.92
CA ALA A 56 -2.96 0.54 4.72
C ALA A 56 -4.44 0.18 4.94
N THR A 57 -4.92 0.29 6.17
CA THR A 57 -6.34 0.10 6.50
C THR A 57 -7.15 1.20 5.80
N GLN A 58 -7.88 0.84 4.76
CA GLN A 58 -8.77 1.78 4.08
C GLN A 58 -9.93 2.16 5.01
N ASP A 59 -10.25 3.45 5.05
CA ASP A 59 -11.53 3.93 5.54
C ASP A 59 -12.55 3.56 4.46
N ASP A 60 -13.52 2.69 4.78
CA ASP A 60 -14.36 2.04 3.77
C ASP A 60 -15.43 2.96 3.18
N GLY A 61 -15.45 4.26 3.56
CA GLY A 61 -16.30 5.30 2.98
C GLY A 61 -17.81 5.03 3.10
N LEU A 62 -18.21 3.94 3.75
CA LEU A 62 -19.57 3.38 3.74
C LEU A 62 -20.29 3.57 5.08
N SER A 63 -19.72 4.35 6.00
CA SER A 63 -20.33 4.65 7.29
C SER A 63 -20.09 6.11 7.66
N GLU A 64 -21.16 6.84 7.98
CA GLU A 64 -21.09 8.18 8.60
C GLU A 64 -20.27 8.18 9.91
N ALA A 65 -20.02 6.99 10.48
CA ALA A 65 -19.01 6.78 11.51
C ALA A 65 -17.74 6.18 10.90
N ARG A 66 -16.67 6.99 10.81
CA ARG A 66 -15.28 6.66 10.41
C ARG A 66 -14.64 5.56 11.28
N HIS A 67 -15.20 4.35 11.26
CA HIS A 67 -14.59 3.22 11.93
C HIS A 67 -13.73 2.48 10.94
N ALA A 68 -12.42 2.74 10.99
CA ALA A 68 -11.44 1.93 10.29
C ALA A 68 -11.67 0.45 10.62
N LEU A 69 -11.96 -0.36 9.59
CA LEU A 69 -12.19 -1.78 9.75
C LEU A 69 -10.93 -2.44 10.31
N SER A 70 -11.08 -3.39 11.24
CA SER A 70 -9.92 -4.18 11.67
C SER A 70 -9.35 -4.99 10.50
N ARG A 71 -8.06 -5.34 10.56
CA ARG A 71 -7.42 -6.22 9.56
C ARG A 71 -8.23 -7.51 9.31
N ALA A 72 -8.76 -8.11 10.38
CA ALA A 72 -9.59 -9.31 10.29
C ALA A 72 -10.91 -9.04 9.56
N ALA A 73 -11.56 -7.90 9.82
CA ALA A 73 -12.78 -7.50 9.13
C ALA A 73 -12.52 -7.19 7.64
N LEU A 74 -11.42 -6.51 7.32
CA LEU A 74 -11.01 -6.27 5.92
C LEU A 74 -10.77 -7.60 5.18
N HIS A 75 -10.02 -8.52 5.80
CA HIS A 75 -9.78 -9.84 5.22
C HIS A 75 -11.09 -10.61 4.97
N ALA A 76 -11.98 -10.65 5.96
CA ALA A 76 -13.25 -11.36 5.84
C ALA A 76 -14.17 -10.75 4.76
N ARG A 77 -14.14 -9.42 4.57
CA ARG A 77 -15.04 -8.71 3.66
C ARG A 77 -14.50 -8.59 2.23
N PHE A 78 -13.21 -8.38 2.07
CA PHE A 78 -12.59 -8.02 0.79
C PHE A 78 -11.36 -8.85 0.41
N GLY A 79 -10.91 -9.75 1.30
CA GLY A 79 -9.57 -10.32 1.20
C GLY A 79 -8.48 -9.29 1.50
N LEU A 80 -7.27 -9.78 1.79
CA LEU A 80 -6.08 -8.95 1.95
C LEU A 80 -4.95 -9.49 1.09
N TYR A 81 -4.28 -8.57 0.42
CA TYR A 81 -3.26 -8.89 -0.56
C TYR A 81 -2.08 -7.94 -0.39
N ARG A 82 -0.92 -8.35 -0.88
CA ARG A 82 0.26 -7.50 -0.93
C ARG A 82 1.10 -7.74 -2.16
N PHE A 83 1.77 -6.68 -2.59
CA PHE A 83 2.77 -6.71 -3.65
C PHE A 83 4.14 -6.35 -3.07
N GLY A 84 5.11 -7.24 -3.23
CA GLY A 84 6.46 -7.09 -2.71
C GLY A 84 7.45 -6.73 -3.79
N ILE A 85 8.27 -5.72 -3.52
CA ILE A 85 9.45 -5.37 -4.33
C ILE A 85 10.72 -5.44 -3.47
N ALA A 86 11.86 -5.73 -4.09
CA ALA A 86 13.14 -5.77 -3.39
C ALA A 86 13.42 -4.43 -2.70
N ALA A 87 13.79 -4.47 -1.42
CA ALA A 87 13.98 -3.29 -0.58
C ALA A 87 15.16 -2.40 -1.00
N ASN A 88 16.04 -2.90 -1.88
CA ASN A 88 17.17 -2.18 -2.47
C ASN A 88 16.89 -1.68 -3.90
N ASP A 89 15.64 -1.75 -4.37
CA ASP A 89 15.26 -1.21 -5.67
C ASP A 89 15.56 0.30 -5.74
N SER A 90 16.22 0.75 -6.80
CA SER A 90 16.72 2.12 -6.92
C SER A 90 15.63 3.17 -7.11
N ARG A 91 14.40 2.76 -7.45
CA ARG A 91 13.24 3.67 -7.57
C ARG A 91 12.63 4.03 -6.23
N LEU A 92 13.01 3.32 -5.16
CA LEU A 92 12.44 3.48 -3.82
C LEU A 92 13.12 4.61 -3.06
N LEU A 93 12.31 5.50 -2.52
CA LEU A 93 12.72 6.61 -1.68
C LEU A 93 12.14 6.43 -0.28
N PRO A 94 12.97 6.46 0.78
CA PRO A 94 12.46 6.39 2.14
C PRO A 94 11.70 7.68 2.50
N TRP A 95 10.81 7.59 3.48
CA TRP A 95 10.40 8.77 4.23
C TRP A 95 11.60 9.43 4.93
N PRO A 96 11.72 10.77 5.00
CA PRO A 96 10.86 11.80 4.41
C PRO A 96 11.26 12.24 2.99
N THR A 97 12.25 11.57 2.38
CA THR A 97 12.75 11.95 1.05
C THR A 97 11.67 11.89 -0.03
N VAL A 98 10.83 10.85 -0.01
CA VAL A 98 9.77 10.68 -1.02
C VAL A 98 8.76 11.81 -1.02
N THR A 99 8.36 12.33 0.14
CA THR A 99 7.38 13.42 0.23
C THR A 99 7.93 14.74 -0.25
N ARG A 100 9.21 15.01 0.02
CA ARG A 100 9.90 16.16 -0.55
C ARG A 100 10.00 16.09 -2.08
N VAL A 101 10.25 14.90 -2.63
CA VAL A 101 10.31 14.72 -4.11
C VAL A 101 8.92 14.80 -4.75
N ALA A 102 7.89 14.39 -4.02
CA ALA A 102 6.49 14.48 -4.45
C ALA A 102 5.86 15.87 -4.24
N ASP A 103 6.65 16.86 -3.82
CA ASP A 103 6.21 18.23 -3.54
C ASP A 103 5.10 18.32 -2.48
N ILE A 104 5.11 17.39 -1.51
CA ILE A 104 4.17 17.41 -0.39
C ILE A 104 4.67 18.42 0.65
N GLU A 105 3.86 19.45 0.85
CA GLU A 105 4.06 20.49 1.86
C GLU A 105 4.24 19.92 3.28
N VAL A 106 5.12 20.57 4.06
CA VAL A 106 5.49 20.10 5.41
C VAL A 106 4.27 19.89 6.33
N PRO A 107 3.27 20.80 6.40
CA PRO A 107 2.09 20.58 7.23
C PRO A 107 1.31 19.32 6.85
N ASP A 108 1.22 19.03 5.55
CA ASP A 108 0.49 17.88 5.04
C ASP A 108 1.27 16.58 5.30
N ALA A 109 2.60 16.59 5.10
CA ALA A 109 3.49 15.51 5.49
C ALA A 109 3.39 15.19 7.00
N MET A 110 3.33 16.22 7.85
CA MET A 110 3.15 16.04 9.30
C MET A 110 1.76 15.51 9.65
N ALA A 111 0.71 15.90 8.92
CA ALA A 111 -0.63 15.36 9.11
C ALA A 111 -0.71 13.87 8.76
N MET A 112 -0.03 13.44 7.68
CA MET A 112 0.12 12.02 7.32
C MET A 112 0.80 11.23 8.43
N VAL A 113 1.94 11.72 8.94
CA VAL A 113 2.66 11.10 10.07
C VAL A 113 1.76 10.98 11.29
N ALA A 114 1.05 12.05 11.66
CA ALA A 114 0.15 12.03 12.81
C ALA A 114 -0.99 11.02 12.62
N ALA A 115 -1.55 10.89 11.41
CA ALA A 115 -2.57 9.89 11.10
C ALA A 115 -2.02 8.47 11.20
N GLY A 116 -0.83 8.20 10.64
CA GLY A 116 -0.15 6.92 10.75
C GLY A 116 0.11 6.52 12.19
N LEU A 117 0.63 7.43 13.00
CA LEU A 117 0.89 7.18 14.43
C LEU A 117 -0.41 6.86 15.19
N ARG A 118 -1.53 7.54 14.88
CA ARG A 118 -2.83 7.28 15.51
C ARG A 118 -3.37 5.87 15.21
N CYS A 119 -3.08 5.32 14.03
CA CYS A 119 -3.46 3.94 13.70
C CYS A 119 -2.39 2.90 14.06
N GLY A 120 -1.27 3.31 14.68
CA GLY A 120 -0.19 2.42 15.08
C GLY A 120 0.81 2.06 13.98
N ALA A 121 0.79 2.78 12.86
CA ALA A 121 1.81 2.64 11.83
C ALA A 121 3.15 3.26 12.29
N ALA A 122 4.24 2.78 11.71
CA ALA A 122 5.57 3.29 11.93
C ALA A 122 6.04 4.07 10.68
N PRO A 123 6.06 5.41 10.69
CA PRO A 123 6.48 6.20 9.52
C PRO A 123 7.90 5.89 9.01
N THR A 124 8.77 5.36 9.86
CA THR A 124 10.11 4.88 9.49
C THR A 124 10.08 3.66 8.57
N ASP A 125 8.96 2.92 8.54
CA ASP A 125 8.77 1.80 7.62
C ASP A 125 8.29 2.25 6.24
N TRP A 126 7.84 3.50 6.11
CA TRP A 126 7.30 4.03 4.86
C TRP A 126 8.41 4.28 3.84
N ILE A 127 8.17 3.74 2.66
CA ILE A 127 8.97 3.91 1.46
C ILE A 127 7.99 4.21 0.34
N GLY A 128 8.36 5.04 -0.61
CA GLY A 128 7.51 5.24 -1.78
C GLY A 128 8.30 5.46 -3.05
N THR A 129 7.57 5.49 -4.14
CA THR A 129 8.09 5.86 -5.45
C THR A 129 7.04 6.64 -6.23
N LEU A 130 7.49 7.51 -7.13
CA LEU A 130 6.63 8.27 -8.03
C LEU A 130 6.43 7.55 -9.37
N THR A 131 7.06 6.38 -9.54
CA THR A 131 7.01 5.60 -10.78
C THR A 131 6.09 4.40 -10.63
N GLU A 132 5.34 4.08 -11.68
CA GLU A 132 4.63 2.79 -11.75
C GLU A 132 5.62 1.61 -11.82
N ILE A 133 5.20 0.46 -11.27
CA ILE A 133 6.00 -0.76 -11.25
C ILE A 133 5.26 -1.87 -11.99
N PRO A 134 5.87 -2.48 -13.03
CA PRO A 134 5.31 -3.65 -13.70
C PRO A 134 5.06 -4.81 -12.73
N LEU A 135 3.90 -5.45 -12.83
CA LEU A 135 3.56 -6.59 -11.96
C LEU A 135 4.52 -7.76 -12.10
N SER A 136 5.18 -7.91 -13.27
CA SER A 136 6.22 -8.91 -13.51
C SER A 136 7.46 -8.74 -12.62
N GLU A 137 7.65 -7.57 -12.02
CA GLU A 137 8.75 -7.27 -11.10
C GLU A 137 8.34 -7.46 -9.62
N LEU A 138 7.08 -7.80 -9.37
CA LEU A 138 6.50 -7.85 -8.03
C LEU A 138 6.18 -9.28 -7.63
N ARG A 139 6.41 -9.57 -6.36
CA ARG A 139 5.85 -10.75 -5.70
C ARG A 139 4.43 -10.45 -5.26
N PHE A 140 3.49 -11.33 -5.57
CA PHE A 140 2.10 -11.18 -5.13
C PHE A 140 1.74 -12.23 -4.09
N GLU A 141 1.12 -11.80 -3.00
CA GLU A 141 0.68 -12.68 -1.92
C GLU A 141 -0.71 -12.33 -1.41
N ALA A 142 -1.42 -13.36 -0.98
CA ALA A 142 -2.71 -13.27 -0.30
C ALA A 142 -2.55 -13.64 1.18
N TRP A 143 -3.30 -12.97 2.04
CA TRP A 143 -3.43 -13.36 3.43
C TRP A 143 -4.46 -14.48 3.56
N THR A 144 -4.14 -15.54 4.31
CA THR A 144 -5.05 -16.68 4.54
C THR A 144 -5.89 -16.53 5.81
N GLY A 145 -5.71 -15.43 6.55
CA GLY A 145 -6.18 -15.30 7.93
C GLY A 145 -5.09 -15.59 8.96
N ARG A 146 -4.03 -16.33 8.57
CA ARG A 146 -2.94 -16.73 9.45
C ARG A 146 -1.55 -16.33 8.94
N GLU A 147 -1.32 -16.44 7.63
CA GLU A 147 -0.02 -16.18 7.02
C GLU A 147 -0.17 -15.62 5.62
N TRP A 148 0.92 -15.04 5.11
CA TRP A 148 1.02 -14.58 3.72
C TRP A 148 1.49 -15.74 2.85
N THR A 149 0.77 -15.99 1.76
CA THR A 149 1.08 -17.06 0.81
C THR A 149 1.16 -16.51 -0.60
N THR A 150 2.15 -16.97 -1.37
CA THR A 150 2.22 -16.69 -2.82
C THR A 150 0.89 -17.05 -3.49
N ALA A 151 0.38 -16.13 -4.30
CA ALA A 151 -0.90 -16.28 -5.00
C ALA A 151 -0.75 -15.90 -6.48
N ASP A 152 -1.67 -16.34 -7.33
CA ASP A 152 -1.76 -15.90 -8.71
C ASP A 152 -2.81 -14.78 -8.83
N LEU A 153 -2.36 -13.59 -9.22
CA LEU A 153 -3.23 -12.43 -9.39
C LEU A 153 -4.24 -12.63 -10.52
N ASN A 154 -3.88 -13.30 -11.62
CA ASN A 154 -4.77 -13.48 -12.76
C ASN A 154 -5.92 -14.44 -12.40
N GLU A 155 -5.61 -15.51 -11.68
CA GLU A 155 -6.65 -16.42 -11.17
C GLU A 155 -7.62 -15.69 -10.23
N LEU A 156 -7.09 -14.89 -9.31
CA LEU A 156 -7.91 -14.10 -8.38
C LEU A 156 -8.73 -13.02 -9.08
N ALA A 157 -8.14 -12.30 -10.04
CA ALA A 157 -8.83 -11.28 -10.81
C ALA A 157 -9.97 -11.87 -11.65
N ALA A 158 -9.80 -13.09 -12.18
CA ALA A 158 -10.86 -13.80 -12.91
C ALA A 158 -12.03 -14.23 -12.02
N GLN A 159 -11.79 -14.50 -10.73
CA GLN A 159 -12.84 -14.84 -9.76
C GLN A 159 -13.62 -13.62 -9.25
N LEU A 160 -13.03 -12.42 -9.35
CA LEU A 160 -13.60 -11.17 -8.87
C LEU A 160 -14.29 -10.34 -9.97
N ALA A 161 -14.21 -10.78 -11.23
CA ALA A 161 -14.81 -10.14 -12.41
C ALA A 161 -16.23 -10.66 -12.69
#